data_AF-A0A952SVM9-F1
#
_entry.id   AF-A0A952SVM9-F1
#
_cell.length_a   1.000
_cell.length_b   1.000
_cell.length_c   1.000
_cell.angle_alpha   90.00
_cell.angle_beta   90.00
_cell.angle_gamma   90.00
#
_symmetry.space_group_name_H-M   'P 1'
#
loop_
_entity.id
_entity.type
_entity.pdbx_description
1 polymer ?
#
loop_
_entity_poly.entity_id
_entity_poly.type
_entity_poly.pdbx_seq_one_letter_code
_entity_poly.pdbx_strand_id
1 'polypeptide(L)' 'MIIFHLVTEGRGYACVEHDRCPMPFEAGDIVMFPHGDAHLLGNGPPVRPINSADELKRILREGFCPKVSGAEN' A
#
# COMPACT_ATOMS: atom_id res chain seq x y z
N MET A 1 -8.07 -14.10 -8.27
CA MET A 1 -7.91 -12.63 -8.37
C MET A 1 -6.43 -12.31 -8.26
N ILE A 2 -5.90 -11.44 -9.12
CA ILE A 2 -4.50 -11.01 -9.09
C ILE A 2 -4.50 -9.54 -8.68
N ILE A 3 -3.75 -9.20 -7.65
CA ILE A 3 -3.56 -7.82 -7.19
C ILE A 3 -2.23 -7.33 -7.75
N PHE A 4 -2.23 -6.17 -8.39
CA PHE A 4 -1.03 -5.52 -8.90
C PHE A 4 -1.10 -4.03 -8.61
N HIS A 5 0.06 -3.40 -8.51
CA HIS A 5 0.19 -1.95 -8.40
C HIS A 5 0.83 -1.43 -9.68
N LEU A 6 0.12 -0.58 -10.42
CA LEU A 6 0.71 0.19 -11.51
C LEU A 6 1.30 1.48 -10.93
N VAL A 7 2.60 1.68 -11.12
CA VAL A 7 3.28 2.89 -10.67
C VAL A 7 3.07 3.96 -11.73
N THR A 8 2.21 4.93 -11.47
CA THR A 8 1.90 5.98 -12.45
C THR A 8 2.97 7.07 -12.48
N GLU A 9 3.59 7.35 -11.33
CA GLU A 9 4.55 8.43 -11.16
C GLU A 9 5.57 8.10 -10.06
N GLY A 10 6.73 8.76 -10.11
CA GLY A 10 7.75 8.68 -9.06
C GLY A 10 8.63 7.43 -9.11
N ARG A 11 9.25 7.12 -7.96
CA ARG A 11 10.13 5.96 -7.75
C ARG A 11 10.03 5.46 -6.32
N GLY A 12 10.35 4.19 -6.09
CA GLY A 12 10.29 3.58 -4.78
C GLY A 12 10.99 2.23 -4.69
N TYR A 13 10.64 1.47 -3.67
CA TYR A 13 11.10 0.12 -3.44
C TYR A 13 9.98 -0.78 -2.93
N ALA A 14 10.05 -2.05 -3.30
CA ALA A 14 9.19 -3.13 -2.86
C ALA A 14 10.03 -4.20 -2.18
N CYS A 15 9.53 -4.83 -1.12
CA CYS A 15 10.23 -5.93 -0.44
C CYS A 15 9.20 -6.93 0.08
N VAL A 16 9.37 -8.21 -0.21
CA VAL A 16 8.68 -9.26 0.55
C VAL A 16 9.37 -9.37 1.91
N GLU A 17 8.61 -9.41 3.00
CA GLU A 17 9.15 -9.26 4.37
C GLU A 17 10.24 -10.31 4.69
N HIS A 18 10.09 -11.51 4.14
CA HIS A 18 11.04 -12.62 4.32
C HIS A 18 12.34 -12.47 3.51
N ASP A 19 12.32 -11.74 2.39
CA ASP A 19 13.42 -11.72 1.42
C ASP A 19 14.48 -10.65 1.77
N ARG A 20 14.15 -9.68 2.64
CA ARG A 20 15.01 -8.57 3.11
C ARG A 20 15.76 -7.80 2.01
N CYS A 21 15.45 -8.03 0.74
CA CYS A 21 16.09 -7.42 -0.42
C CYS A 21 15.09 -6.46 -1.08
N PRO A 22 15.21 -5.14 -0.84
CA PRO A 22 14.36 -4.16 -1.49
C PRO A 22 14.65 -4.10 -2.99
N MET A 23 13.62 -4.31 -3.80
CA MET A 23 13.64 -4.17 -5.25
C MET A 23 13.17 -2.76 -5.63
N PRO A 24 13.99 -1.96 -6.33
CA PRO A 24 13.58 -0.63 -6.78
C PRO A 24 12.52 -0.74 -7.89
N PHE A 25 11.68 0.29 -8.00
CA PHE A 25 10.75 0.48 -9.12
C PHE A 25 10.62 1.96 -9.48
N GLU A 26 10.12 2.23 -10.68
CA GLU A 26 9.83 3.58 -11.19
C GLU A 26 8.50 3.66 -11.96
N ALA A 27 8.13 4.87 -12.38
CA ALA A 27 6.91 5.10 -13.14
C ALA A 27 6.87 4.25 -14.42
N GLY A 28 5.73 3.57 -14.64
CA GLY A 28 5.53 2.62 -15.73
C GLY A 28 5.67 1.16 -15.29
N ASP A 29 6.30 0.87 -14.15
CA ASP A 29 6.44 -0.48 -13.64
C ASP A 29 5.12 -1.04 -13.09
N ILE A 30 4.96 -2.36 -13.23
CA ILE A 30 3.92 -3.13 -12.55
C ILE A 30 4.57 -3.93 -11.42
N VAL A 31 4.19 -3.62 -10.19
CA VAL A 31 4.66 -4.34 -9.01
C VAL A 31 3.63 -5.38 -8.59
N MET A 32 4.05 -6.64 -8.53
CA MET A 32 3.24 -7.77 -8.08
C MET A 32 3.89 -8.45 -6.89
N PHE A 33 3.07 -8.89 -5.94
CA PHE A 33 3.50 -9.67 -4.79
C PHE A 33 2.89 -11.06 -4.83
N PRO A 34 3.63 -12.11 -4.42
CA PRO A 34 3.05 -13.44 -4.25
C PRO A 34 1.83 -13.39 -3.33
N HIS A 35 0.79 -14.14 -3.68
CA HIS A 35 -0.44 -14.14 -2.90
C HIS A 35 -0.20 -14.71 -1.50
N GLY A 36 -0.60 -13.97 -0.47
CA GLY A 36 -0.47 -14.37 0.93
C GLY A 36 0.81 -13.89 1.60
N ASP A 37 1.75 -13.30 0.86
CA ASP A 37 3.00 -12.80 1.42
C ASP A 37 2.87 -11.35 1.90
N ALA A 38 3.26 -11.13 3.15
CA ALA A 38 3.45 -9.80 3.70
C ALA A 38 4.55 -9.07 2.93
N HIS A 39 4.25 -7.83 2.53
CA HIS A 39 5.15 -7.03 1.72
C HIS A 39 5.17 -5.57 2.17
N LEU A 40 6.31 -4.93 1.94
CA LEU A 40 6.56 -3.53 2.18
C LEU A 40 6.68 -2.82 0.84
N LEU A 41 6.06 -1.65 0.73
CA LEU A 41 6.16 -0.76 -0.43
C LEU A 41 6.44 0.67 0.09
N GLY A 42 7.43 1.36 -0.45
CA GLY A 42 7.80 2.71 0.01
C GLY A 42 8.56 3.54 -1.03
N ASN A 43 8.67 4.85 -0.82
CA ASN A 43 9.18 5.81 -1.82
C ASN A 43 10.62 6.32 -1.56
N GLY A 44 11.39 5.69 -0.67
CA GLY A 44 12.75 6.14 -0.30
C GLY A 44 12.99 6.21 1.22
N PRO A 45 14.00 6.96 1.71
CA PRO A 45 14.50 6.94 3.10
C PRO A 45 13.39 6.96 4.16
N PRO A 46 13.61 6.29 5.32
CA PRO A 46 12.55 5.63 6.07
C PRO A 46 11.56 6.63 6.65
N VAL A 47 10.39 6.71 6.02
CA VAL A 47 9.19 7.21 6.68
C VAL A 47 8.66 6.07 7.53
N ARG A 48 8.48 6.30 8.83
CA ARG A 48 7.91 5.30 9.73
C ARG A 48 6.53 4.91 9.19
N PRO A 49 6.27 3.62 8.86
CA PRO A 49 4.98 3.22 8.34
C PRO A 49 3.86 3.61 9.30
N ILE A 50 2.77 4.12 8.75
CA ILE A 50 1.56 4.40 9.52
C ILE A 50 0.80 3.08 9.68
N ASN A 51 0.43 2.75 10.91
CA ASN A 51 -0.48 1.64 11.15
C ASN A 51 -1.89 2.05 10.74
N SER A 52 -2.35 1.61 9.56
CA SER A 52 -3.65 1.97 9.01
C SER A 52 -4.82 1.60 9.91
N ALA A 53 -4.71 0.56 10.74
CA ALA A 53 -5.77 0.18 11.66
C ALA A 53 -5.91 1.20 12.80
N ASP A 54 -4.80 1.64 13.38
CA ASP A 54 -4.81 2.68 14.39
C ASP A 54 -5.20 4.03 13.81
N GLU A 55 -4.76 4.29 12.58
CA GLU A 55 -5.09 5.53 11.88
C GLU A 55 -6.58 5.60 11.49
N LEU A 56 -7.15 4.48 11.06
CA LEU A 56 -8.59 4.35 10.83
C LEU A 56 -9.37 4.54 12.15
N LYS A 57 -8.92 3.96 13.28
CA LYS A 57 -9.55 4.20 14.59
C LYS A 57 -9.55 5.69 14.94
N ARG A 58 -8.45 6.41 14.68
CA ARG A 58 -8.40 7.86 14.92
C ARG A 58 -9.39 8.60 14.03
N ILE A 59 -9.40 8.33 12.73
CA ILE A 59 -10.30 8.97 11.75
C ILE A 59 -11.78 8.75 12.13
N LEU A 60 -12.15 7.52 12.51
CA LEU A 60 -13.52 7.21 12.94
C LEU A 60 -13.91 7.93 14.23
N ARG A 61 -12.97 8.10 15.18
CA ARG A 61 -13.20 8.88 16.41
C ARG A 61 -13.39 10.38 16.13
N GLU A 62 -12.73 10.91 15.11
CA GLU A 62 -12.84 12.32 14.68
C GLU A 62 -14.13 12.62 13.91
N GLY A 63 -15.04 11.65 13.78
CA GLY A 63 -16.37 11.85 13.20
C GLY A 63 -16.42 11.70 11.68
N PHE A 64 -15.38 11.14 11.06
CA PHE A 64 -15.45 10.77 9.64
C PHE A 64 -16.45 9.62 9.46
N CYS A 65 -17.53 9.89 8.74
CA CYS A 65 -18.47 8.88 8.29
C CYS A 65 -18.13 8.54 6.82
N PRO A 66 -17.50 7.39 6.53
CA PRO A 66 -17.21 7.00 5.16
C PRO A 66 -18.52 6.88 4.38
N LYS A 67 -18.67 7.66 3.31
CA LYS A 67 -19.76 7.43 2.36
C LYS A 67 -19.43 6.15 1.61
N VAL A 68 -20.17 5.07 1.90
CA VAL A 68 -20.17 3.89 1.05
C VAL A 68 -20.92 4.25 -0.23
N SER A 69 -20.20 4.63 -1.29
CA SER A 69 -20.80 4.73 -2.62
C SER A 69 -20.79 3.32 -3.23
N GLY A 70 -21.96 2.69 -3.30
CA GLY A 70 -22.08 1.37 -3.91
C GLY A 70 -23.34 0.56 -3.56
N ALA A 71 -24.44 1.21 -3.19
CA ALA A 71 -25.76 0.56 -3.20
C ALA A 71 -26.61 1.24 -4.28
N GLU A 72 -26.25 0.98 -5.54
CA GLU A 72 -27.09 1.27 -6.69
C GLU A 72 -27.44 -0.05 -7.40
N ASN A 73 -28.65 -0.50 -7.05
CA ASN A 73 -29.58 -1.41 -7.72
C ASN A 73 -29.05 -2.75 -8.29
#